data_AF-A0A496X4T2-F1
#
_entry.id   AF-A0A496X4T2-F1
#
_cell.length_a   1.000
_cell.length_b   1.000
_cell.length_c   1.000
_cell.angle_alpha   90.00
_cell.angle_beta   90.00
_cell.angle_gamma   90.00
#
_symmetry.space_group_name_H-M   'P 1'
#
loop_
_entity.id
_entity.type
_entity.pdbx_description
1 polymer ?
#
loop_
_entity_poly.entity_id
_entity_poly.type
_entity_poly.pdbx_seq_one_letter_code
_entity_poly.pdbx_strand_id
1 'polypeptide(L)' 'MSGSNAGQLFGRMDRDGNVSIEDGNAEMVTSIDSDICPVGSNRPAREEHPDGITLTRSDAAKLSVVIEGM' A
#
# COMPACT_ATOMS: atom_id res chain seq x y z
N MET A 1 -4.24 2.96 -24.53
CA MET A 1 -4.43 3.28 -23.11
C MET A 1 -4.47 1.94 -22.38
N SER A 2 -3.30 1.40 -22.03
CA SER A 2 -3.25 0.18 -21.24
C SER A 2 -3.57 0.60 -19.81
N GLY A 3 -4.77 0.26 -19.36
CA GLY A 3 -5.09 0.33 -17.95
C GLY A 3 -4.02 -0.46 -17.22
N SER A 4 -3.28 0.22 -16.34
CA SER A 4 -2.50 -0.46 -15.32
C SER A 4 -3.47 -1.44 -14.70
N ASN A 5 -3.25 -2.74 -14.92
CA ASN A 5 -3.90 -3.76 -14.13
C ASN A 5 -3.65 -3.32 -12.69
N ALA A 6 -4.69 -2.86 -12.00
CA ALA A 6 -4.68 -2.82 -10.56
C ALA A 6 -4.62 -4.29 -10.14
N GLY A 7 -3.42 -4.87 -10.26
CA GLY A 7 -3.08 -6.13 -9.65
C GLY A 7 -3.51 -5.98 -8.21
N GLN A 8 -4.19 -7.00 -7.71
CA GLN A 8 -4.61 -7.07 -6.32
C GLN A 8 -3.48 -6.54 -5.44
N LEU A 9 -3.74 -5.46 -4.69
CA LEU A 9 -2.78 -4.95 -3.71
C LEU A 9 -2.87 -5.84 -2.49
N PHE A 10 -1.72 -6.29 -2.01
CA PHE A 10 -1.60 -7.11 -0.83
C PHE A 10 -1.02 -6.29 0.31
N GLY A 11 -1.58 -6.48 1.50
CA GLY A 11 -1.16 -5.79 2.70
C GLY A 11 -0.50 -6.78 3.64
N ARG A 12 0.80 -6.60 3.92
CA ARG A 12 1.51 -7.38 4.92
C ARG A 12 1.57 -6.62 6.22
N MET A 13 0.91 -7.14 7.26
CA MET A 13 0.94 -6.53 8.58
C MET A 13 2.26 -6.85 9.31
N ASP A 14 2.95 -5.83 9.81
CA ASP A 14 4.12 -5.96 10.66
C ASP A 14 3.71 -6.14 12.15
N ARG A 15 4.71 -6.33 13.02
CA ARG A 15 4.48 -6.49 14.47
C ARG A 15 4.04 -5.21 15.18
N ASP A 16 4.24 -4.07 14.54
CA ASP A 16 3.87 -2.75 15.03
C ASP A 16 2.41 -2.38 14.62
N GLY A 17 1.79 -3.19 13.78
CA GLY A 17 0.42 -3.00 13.29
C GLY A 17 0.33 -2.13 12.04
N ASN A 18 1.45 -1.81 11.40
CA ASN A 18 1.48 -1.18 10.10
C ASN A 18 1.35 -2.24 9.00
N VAL A 19 0.85 -1.82 7.84
CA VAL A 19 0.56 -2.66 6.69
C VAL A 19 1.43 -2.18 5.54
N SER A 20 2.48 -2.94 5.23
CA SER A 20 3.29 -2.72 4.03
C SER A 20 2.49 -3.16 2.80
N ILE A 21 2.48 -2.32 1.75
CA ILE A 21 1.73 -2.61 0.53
C ILE A 21 2.66 -3.26 -0.50
N GLU A 22 2.28 -4.45 -0.94
CA GLU A 22 2.96 -5.27 -1.93
C GLU A 22 2.03 -5.48 -3.15
N ASP A 23 2.61 -5.65 -4.33
CA ASP A 23 1.88 -6.03 -5.54
C ASP A 23 1.69 -7.56 -5.62
N GLY A 24 1.04 -8.04 -6.68
CA GLY A 24 0.85 -9.49 -6.89
C GLY A 24 2.13 -10.29 -7.19
N ASN A 25 3.28 -9.62 -7.30
CA ASN A 25 4.61 -10.25 -7.44
C ASN A 25 5.40 -10.24 -6.12
N ALA A 26 4.77 -9.79 -5.01
CA ALA A 26 5.44 -9.52 -3.74
C ALA A 26 6.52 -8.41 -3.84
N GLU A 27 6.39 -7.50 -4.81
CA GLU A 27 7.24 -6.32 -4.92
C GLU A 27 6.62 -5.16 -4.14
N MET A 28 7.47 -4.32 -3.53
CA MET A 28 6.99 -3.16 -2.77
C MET A 28 6.36 -2.13 -3.71
N VAL A 29 5.14 -1.72 -3.38
CA VAL A 29 4.46 -0.68 -4.13
C VAL A 29 4.99 0.68 -3.70
N THR A 30 5.51 1.43 -4.66
CA THR A 30 6.09 2.76 -4.44
C THR A 30 5.10 3.89 -4.74
N SER A 31 4.00 3.62 -5.44
CA SER A 31 2.92 4.58 -5.69
C SER A 31 1.56 3.89 -5.80
N ILE A 32 0.55 4.48 -5.16
CA ILE A 32 -0.85 4.04 -5.21
C ILE A 32 -1.69 5.28 -5.46
N ASP A 33 -2.55 5.25 -6.49
CA ASP A 33 -3.43 6.39 -6.79
C ASP A 33 -4.48 6.60 -5.69
N SER A 34 -4.06 7.30 -4.64
CA SER A 34 -4.85 7.55 -3.43
C SER A 34 -4.37 8.80 -2.68
N ASP A 35 -5.31 9.41 -1.98
CA ASP A 35 -5.12 10.57 -1.09
C ASP A 35 -4.58 10.18 0.30
N ILE A 36 -4.37 8.89 0.57
CA ILE A 36 -3.89 8.39 1.85
C ILE A 36 -2.41 8.72 2.04
N CYS A 37 -2.04 9.17 3.23
CA CYS A 37 -0.63 9.39 3.59
C CYS A 37 -0.03 8.12 4.22
N PRO A 38 1.09 7.60 3.70
CA PRO A 38 1.82 6.51 4.33
C PRO A 38 2.35 6.87 5.72
N VAL A 39 2.44 5.87 6.58
CA VAL A 39 3.07 5.97 7.90
C VAL A 39 4.52 6.40 7.72
N GLY A 40 4.90 7.50 8.37
CA GLY A 40 6.25 8.06 8.27
C GLY A 40 6.49 8.96 7.06
N SER A 41 5.50 9.16 6.18
CA SER A 41 5.59 10.10 5.06
C SER A 41 4.59 11.25 5.19
N ASN A 42 5.02 12.46 4.82
CA ASN A 42 4.15 13.64 4.75
C ASN A 42 3.54 13.83 3.35
N ARG A 43 3.79 12.90 2.42
CA ARG A 43 3.32 12.96 1.04
C ARG A 43 2.27 11.87 0.81
N PRO A 44 1.22 12.13 0.03
CA PRO A 44 0.21 11.12 -0.31
C PRO A 44 0.83 9.92 -1.04
N ALA A 45 0.19 8.77 -0.90
CA ALA A 45 0.60 7.50 -1.51
C ALA A 45 0.62 7.54 -3.05
N ARG A 46 -0.07 8.52 -3.67
CA ARG A 46 0.00 8.75 -5.13
C ARG A 46 1.38 9.19 -5.62
N GLU A 47 2.18 9.78 -4.72
CA GLU A 47 3.52 10.22 -5.04
C GLU A 47 4.48 9.03 -4.91
N GLU A 48 5.63 9.10 -5.57
CA GLU A 48 6.61 8.03 -5.55
C GLU A 48 7.35 7.99 -4.20
N HIS A 49 7.25 6.85 -3.50
CA HIS A 49 7.93 6.55 -2.25
C HIS A 49 8.97 5.45 -2.52
N PRO A 50 10.28 5.79 -2.62
CA PRO A 50 11.33 4.82 -2.92
C PRO A 50 11.53 3.77 -1.81
N ASP A 51 11.15 4.11 -0.59
CA ASP A 51 11.19 3.21 0.57
C ASP A 51 9.96 2.27 0.64
N GLY A 52 9.03 2.37 -0.32
CA GLY A 52 7.77 1.65 -0.35
C GLY A 52 6.65 2.36 0.43
N ILE A 53 5.43 1.86 0.24
CA ILE A 53 4.24 2.40 0.91
C ILE A 53 3.87 1.51 2.09
N THR A 54 3.88 2.11 3.27
CA THR A 54 3.39 1.50 4.50
C THR A 54 2.19 2.29 5.00
N LEU A 55 1.05 1.64 5.20
CA LEU A 55 -0.19 2.26 5.63
C LEU A 55 -0.62 1.73 7.00
N THR A 56 -1.50 2.45 7.67
CA THR A 56 -2.19 1.88 8.84
C THR A 56 -3.21 0.84 8.39
N ARG A 57 -3.59 -0.10 9.27
CA ARG A 57 -4.66 -1.06 8.99
C ARG A 57 -5.95 -0.39 8.51
N SER A 58 -6.32 0.74 9.12
CA SER A 58 -7.52 1.50 8.77
C SER A 58 -7.44 2.10 7.37
N ASP A 59 -6.24 2.55 6.97
CA ASP A 59 -6.02 3.14 5.65
C ASP A 59 -5.92 2.08 4.56
N ALA A 60 -5.24 0.96 4.83
CA ALA A 60 -5.23 -0.20 3.93
C ALA A 60 -6.67 -0.73 3.67
N ALA A 61 -7.52 -0.73 4.70
CA ALA A 61 -8.93 -1.12 4.55
C ALA A 61 -9.71 -0.16 3.63
N LYS A 62 -9.41 1.16 3.63
CA LYS A 62 -10.03 2.12 2.70
C LYS A 62 -9.64 1.87 1.24
N LEU A 63 -8.45 1.30 1.02
CA LEU A 63 -7.94 0.97 -0.31
C LEU A 63 -8.37 -0.40 -0.81
N SER A 64 -9.20 -1.12 -0.06
CA SER A 64 -9.59 -2.50 -0.38
C SER A 64 -8.37 -3.42 -0.59
N VAL A 65 -7.27 -3.14 0.12
CA VAL A 65 -6.06 -3.96 0.13
C VAL A 65 -6.39 -5.28 0.81
N VAL A 66 -5.97 -6.39 0.21
CA VAL A 66 -6.14 -7.72 0.81
C VAL A 66 -5.04 -7.91 1.83
N ILE A 67 -5.41 -7.82 3.11
CA ILE A 67 -4.47 -8.05 4.21
C ILE A 67 -4.44 -9.55 4.49
N GLU A 68 -3.37 -10.22 4.08
CA GLU A 68 -3.15 -11.64 4.40
C GLU A 68 -2.54 -11.76 5.80
N GLY A 69 -3.30 -12.28 6.77
CA GLY A 69 -2.84 -12.43 8.16
C GLY A 69 -3.94 -12.42 9.21
N MET A 70 -5.03 -13.17 9.01
CA MET A 70 -5.99 -13.50 10.08
C MET A 70 -5.79 -14.94 10.54
#